data_AF-A0A9N9JIC1-F1
#
_entry.id   AF-A0A9N9JIC1-F1
#
_cell.length_a   1.000
_cell.length_b   1.000
_cell.length_c   1.000
_cell.angle_alpha   90.00
_cell.angle_beta   90.00
_cell.angle_gamma   90.00
#
_symmetry.space_group_name_H-M   'P 1'
#
loop_
_entity.id
_entity.type
_entity.pdbx_description
1 polymer ?
#
loop_
_entity_poly.entity_id
_entity_poly.type
_entity_poly.pdbx_seq_one_letter_code
_entity_poly.pdbx_strand_id
1 'polypeptide(L)'
;IYKILDNDKLDGTVKTQVKEFIEREMSNIASGASSYYSSLSAMDDDEDGLMGLVRKQLNEVLQEQLTKMMDGASADYALYTGGARIIHHATSRDYEQWPSKGYQRLWGMLTHRNVIKSNRAETVITPSMNVGECWCFNGTEGQIAIRLSRSIVVTQVTYSHISKEMAIDPVSSAPKEFELWGVVDQSEGDGAAIDEGKDDSGSDIINDQGQFSKIQSTRKHEFEFLKDFNFFLGKY
;
A
#
# COMPACT_ATOMS: atom_id res chain seq x y z
N ILE A 1 -6.33 20.94 -35.42
CA ILE A 1 -6.60 22.39 -35.35
C ILE A 1 -7.19 22.93 -36.67
N TYR A 2 -6.73 22.48 -37.84
CA TYR A 2 -7.36 22.81 -39.14
C TYR A 2 -8.88 22.58 -39.20
N LYS A 3 -9.38 21.57 -38.48
CA LYS A 3 -10.81 21.23 -38.37
C LYS A 3 -11.69 22.32 -37.72
N ILE A 4 -11.10 23.31 -37.03
CA ILE A 4 -11.82 24.40 -36.34
C ILE A 4 -12.08 25.58 -37.29
N LEU A 5 -11.30 25.72 -38.38
CA LEU A 5 -11.41 26.83 -39.33
C LEU A 5 -12.51 26.62 -40.39
N ASP A 6 -13.12 25.44 -40.46
CA ASP A 6 -14.15 25.08 -41.44
C ASP A 6 -15.59 25.21 -40.93
N ASN A 7 -15.79 25.77 -39.73
CA ASN A 7 -17.12 26.18 -39.31
C ASN A 7 -17.45 27.54 -39.96
N ASP A 8 -18.51 27.58 -40.77
CA ASP A 8 -19.03 28.68 -41.63
C ASP A 8 -19.39 30.02 -40.93
N LYS A 9 -18.73 30.36 -39.82
CA LYS A 9 -19.05 31.51 -38.98
C LYS A 9 -17.91 32.52 -38.79
N LEU A 10 -16.78 32.33 -39.48
CA LEU A 10 -15.67 33.29 -39.47
C LEU A 10 -15.62 34.07 -40.79
N ASP A 11 -15.56 35.40 -40.67
CA ASP A 11 -15.34 36.31 -41.79
C ASP A 11 -14.06 35.94 -42.58
N GLY A 12 -14.13 35.99 -43.91
CA GLY A 12 -13.08 35.48 -44.80
C GLY A 12 -11.71 36.15 -44.56
N THR A 13 -11.73 37.40 -44.12
CA THR A 13 -10.54 38.17 -43.75
C THR A 13 -9.86 37.59 -42.51
N VAL A 14 -10.64 37.24 -41.49
CA VAL A 14 -10.15 36.69 -40.22
C VAL A 14 -9.60 35.27 -40.42
N LYS A 15 -10.27 34.45 -41.24
CA LYS A 15 -9.78 33.10 -41.59
C LYS A 15 -8.41 33.16 -42.28
N THR A 16 -8.20 34.15 -43.13
CA THR A 16 -6.94 34.35 -43.85
C THR A 16 -5.82 34.78 -42.89
N GLN A 17 -6.06 35.78 -42.03
CA GLN A 17 -5.09 36.25 -41.04
C GLN A 17 -4.67 35.16 -40.05
N VAL A 18 -5.63 34.36 -39.56
CA VAL A 18 -5.34 33.27 -38.63
C VAL A 18 -4.53 32.17 -39.33
N LYS A 19 -4.84 31.87 -40.59
CA LYS A 19 -4.08 30.88 -41.37
C LYS A 19 -2.63 31.36 -41.60
N GLU A 20 -2.43 32.62 -41.97
CA GLU A 20 -1.10 33.21 -42.14
C GLU A 20 -0.32 33.25 -40.82
N PHE A 21 -0.98 33.57 -39.71
CA PHE A 21 -0.35 33.54 -38.38
C PHE A 21 0.12 32.13 -38.03
N ILE A 22 -0.72 31.12 -38.25
CA ILE A 22 -0.38 29.71 -37.97
C ILE A 22 0.77 29.25 -38.87
N GLU A 23 0.72 29.55 -40.16
CA GLU A 23 1.79 29.18 -41.10
C GLU A 23 3.11 29.87 -40.75
N ARG A 24 3.06 31.14 -40.32
CA ARG A 24 4.24 31.87 -39.85
C ARG A 24 4.81 31.29 -38.56
N GLU A 25 3.99 30.96 -37.58
CA GLU A 25 4.45 30.34 -36.33
C GLU A 25 4.97 28.92 -36.57
N MET A 26 4.32 28.12 -37.41
CA MET A 26 4.82 26.80 -37.78
C MET A 26 6.15 26.90 -38.53
N SER A 27 6.33 27.89 -39.39
CA SER A 27 7.60 28.16 -40.08
C SER A 27 8.69 28.63 -39.10
N ASN A 28 8.36 29.50 -38.14
CA ASN A 28 9.28 29.95 -37.09
C ASN A 28 9.69 28.79 -36.16
N ILE A 29 8.76 27.91 -35.80
CA ILE A 29 9.06 26.71 -35.00
C ILE A 29 9.86 25.71 -35.82
N ALA A 30 9.54 25.50 -37.11
CA ALA A 30 10.27 24.59 -37.98
C ALA A 30 11.68 25.10 -38.28
N SER A 31 11.88 26.41 -38.45
CA SER A 31 13.20 27.02 -38.61
C SER A 31 13.98 27.06 -37.29
N GLY A 32 13.32 27.29 -36.16
CA GLY A 32 13.91 27.13 -34.83
C GLY A 32 14.35 25.69 -34.57
N ALA A 33 13.51 24.70 -34.88
CA ALA A 33 13.83 23.29 -34.78
C ALA A 33 14.87 22.85 -35.81
N SER A 34 14.84 23.37 -37.05
CA SER A 34 15.78 23.03 -38.12
C SER A 34 17.14 23.70 -37.93
N SER A 35 17.21 24.90 -37.36
CA SER A 35 18.47 25.53 -36.93
C SER A 35 19.03 24.81 -35.71
N TYR A 36 18.18 24.33 -34.80
CA TYR A 36 18.58 23.44 -33.71
C TYR A 36 19.12 22.10 -34.24
N TYR A 37 18.43 21.46 -35.19
CA TYR A 37 18.85 20.20 -35.83
C TYR A 37 20.06 20.35 -36.76
N SER A 38 20.20 21.46 -37.51
CA SER A 38 21.36 21.75 -38.36
C SER A 38 22.58 22.13 -37.53
N SER A 39 22.39 22.81 -36.40
CA SER A 39 23.47 23.05 -35.44
C SER A 39 23.87 21.76 -34.71
N LEU A 40 22.96 20.78 -34.58
CA LEU A 40 23.24 19.44 -34.06
C LEU A 40 23.98 18.56 -35.09
N SER A 41 23.61 18.62 -36.37
CA SER A 41 24.23 17.82 -37.44
C SER A 41 25.53 18.41 -37.99
N ALA A 42 25.88 19.63 -37.62
CA ALA A 42 27.17 20.25 -37.96
C ALA A 42 28.27 19.96 -36.92
N MET A 43 27.97 19.16 -35.89
CA MET A 43 28.86 18.77 -34.79
C MET A 43 29.06 17.24 -34.76
N ASP A 44 29.20 16.62 -35.93
CA ASP A 44 29.19 15.16 -36.16
C ASP A 44 30.47 14.42 -35.69
N ASP A 45 31.35 15.03 -34.89
CA ASP A 45 32.55 14.35 -34.36
C ASP A 45 32.47 13.99 -32.85
N ASP A 46 31.45 14.46 -32.11
CA ASP A 46 31.34 14.30 -30.64
C ASP A 46 29.97 13.70 -30.16
N GLU A 47 29.44 12.72 -30.89
CA GLU A 47 28.14 12.05 -30.63
C GLU A 47 28.03 11.41 -29.23
N ASP A 48 29.16 11.11 -28.56
CA ASP A 48 29.20 10.51 -27.21
C ASP A 48 29.00 11.54 -26.08
N GLY A 49 29.37 12.81 -26.33
CA GLY A 49 29.38 13.86 -25.30
C GLY A 49 27.99 14.40 -24.95
N LEU A 50 27.19 14.76 -25.96
CA LEU A 50 25.87 15.36 -25.74
C LEU A 50 24.84 14.32 -25.29
N MET A 51 24.84 13.14 -25.91
CA MET A 51 24.01 12.02 -25.45
C MET A 51 24.44 11.57 -24.04
N GLY A 52 25.72 11.68 -23.70
CA GLY A 52 26.23 11.50 -22.34
C GLY A 52 25.64 12.50 -21.33
N LEU A 53 25.56 13.79 -21.68
CA LEU A 53 24.96 14.83 -20.84
C LEU A 53 23.45 14.64 -20.63
N VAL A 54 22.71 14.34 -21.70
CA VAL A 54 21.26 14.07 -21.62
C VAL A 54 20.98 12.83 -20.77
N ARG A 55 21.73 11.73 -20.97
CA ARG A 55 21.62 10.52 -20.14
C ARG A 55 21.94 10.81 -18.67
N LYS A 56 22.97 11.61 -18.40
CA LYS A 56 23.35 11.98 -17.04
C LYS A 56 22.23 12.75 -16.33
N GLN A 57 21.67 13.76 -16.98
CA GLN A 57 20.59 14.56 -16.40
C GLN A 57 19.29 13.77 -16.23
N LEU A 58 18.96 12.88 -17.18
CA LEU A 58 17.83 11.97 -17.04
C LEU A 58 18.02 11.00 -15.86
N ASN A 59 19.21 10.42 -15.72
CA ASN A 59 19.53 9.52 -14.62
C ASN A 59 19.51 10.24 -13.27
N GLU A 60 19.97 11.48 -13.19
CA GLU A 60 19.91 12.31 -11.98
C GLU A 60 18.47 12.59 -11.57
N VAL A 61 17.62 13.05 -12.49
CA VAL A 61 16.18 13.28 -12.21
C VAL A 61 15.50 11.98 -11.82
N LEU A 62 15.79 10.88 -12.51
CA LEU A 62 15.22 9.57 -12.20
C LEU A 62 15.65 9.10 -10.81
N GLN A 63 16.94 9.23 -10.47
CA GLN A 63 17.45 8.90 -9.13
C GLN A 63 16.82 9.79 -8.06
N GLU A 64 16.63 11.08 -8.32
CA GLU A 64 15.93 11.98 -7.40
C GLU A 64 14.47 11.55 -7.19
N GLN A 65 13.78 11.13 -8.25
CA GLN A 65 12.42 10.61 -8.14
C GLN A 65 12.38 9.27 -7.40
N LEU A 66 13.31 8.35 -7.70
CA LEU A 66 13.43 7.05 -7.03
C LEU A 66 13.73 7.21 -5.54
N THR A 67 14.67 8.10 -5.20
CA THR A 67 15.01 8.41 -3.81
C THR A 67 13.84 9.04 -3.09
N LYS A 68 13.10 9.97 -3.70
CA LYS A 68 11.85 10.50 -3.12
C LYS A 68 10.74 9.45 -2.96
N MET A 69 10.66 8.46 -3.84
CA MET A 69 9.71 7.35 -3.70
C MET A 69 10.17 6.32 -2.66
N MET A 70 11.48 6.20 -2.43
CA MET A 70 12.08 5.37 -1.38
C MET A 70 12.27 6.11 -0.06
N ASP A 71 11.99 7.42 0.01
CA ASP A 71 12.10 8.20 1.24
C ASP A 71 10.99 7.75 2.20
N GLY A 72 11.37 7.00 3.24
CA GLY A 72 10.45 6.24 4.10
C GLY A 72 10.52 4.71 3.92
N ALA A 73 11.40 4.19 3.06
CA ALA A 73 11.69 2.75 2.93
C ALA A 73 12.53 2.25 4.12
N SER A 74 11.96 2.32 5.31
CA SER A 74 12.46 1.61 6.49
C SER A 74 12.18 0.11 6.34
N ALA A 75 12.98 -0.72 7.01
CA ALA A 75 12.70 -2.16 7.04
C ALA A 75 11.31 -2.42 7.65
N ASP A 76 10.47 -3.15 6.93
CA ASP A 76 9.15 -3.53 7.41
C ASP A 76 9.25 -4.78 8.29
N TYR A 77 9.23 -4.59 9.60
CA TYR A 77 9.23 -5.66 10.60
C TYR A 77 7.85 -6.28 10.83
N ALA A 78 6.79 -5.66 10.31
CA ALA A 78 5.43 -6.20 10.31
C ALA A 78 5.14 -7.07 9.07
N LEU A 79 6.07 -7.17 8.11
CA LEU A 79 5.90 -7.94 6.88
C LEU A 79 5.74 -9.46 7.11
N TYR A 80 4.69 -10.04 6.52
CA TYR A 80 4.36 -11.48 6.60
C TYR A 80 5.48 -12.38 6.09
N THR A 81 6.00 -12.08 4.88
CA THR A 81 7.12 -12.80 4.27
C THR A 81 8.43 -12.55 5.01
N GLY A 82 8.52 -11.46 5.78
CA GLY A 82 9.62 -11.15 6.69
C GLY A 82 9.55 -11.90 8.03
N GLY A 83 8.50 -12.69 8.27
CA GLY A 83 8.36 -13.52 9.47
C GLY A 83 7.39 -12.97 10.54
N ALA A 84 6.75 -11.82 10.28
CA ALA A 84 5.70 -11.30 11.15
C ALA A 84 4.42 -12.14 11.04
N ARG A 85 3.59 -12.12 12.11
CA ARG A 85 2.35 -12.92 12.19
C ARG A 85 1.24 -12.14 12.86
N ILE A 86 -0.01 -12.44 12.50
CA ILE A 86 -1.19 -11.91 13.19
C ILE A 86 -1.46 -12.72 14.46
N ILE A 87 -1.81 -12.03 15.54
CA ILE A 87 -2.24 -12.65 16.80
C ILE A 87 -3.77 -12.72 16.78
N HIS A 88 -4.33 -13.81 16.23
CA HIS A 88 -5.77 -13.91 15.94
C HIS A 88 -6.69 -13.67 17.15
N HIS A 89 -6.31 -14.11 18.35
CA HIS A 89 -7.16 -13.95 19.55
C HIS A 89 -7.26 -12.49 20.03
N ALA A 90 -6.31 -11.64 19.64
CA ALA A 90 -6.27 -10.21 19.95
C ALA A 90 -6.64 -9.35 18.73
N THR A 91 -7.02 -9.96 17.61
CA THR A 91 -7.46 -9.29 16.39
C THR A 91 -8.97 -9.43 16.25
N SER A 92 -9.63 -8.38 15.73
CA SER A 92 -11.06 -8.40 15.46
C SER A 92 -11.42 -9.50 14.47
N ARG A 93 -12.69 -9.94 14.51
CA ARG A 93 -13.18 -10.94 13.55
C ARG A 93 -13.29 -10.34 12.16
N ASP A 94 -12.93 -11.13 11.16
CA ASP A 94 -13.12 -10.81 9.75
C ASP A 94 -14.59 -10.45 9.46
N TYR A 95 -14.79 -9.49 8.56
CA TYR A 95 -16.12 -9.09 8.13
C TYR A 95 -16.81 -10.23 7.40
N GLU A 96 -18.03 -10.54 7.84
CA GLU A 96 -18.89 -11.55 7.24
C GLU A 96 -20.30 -10.99 7.13
N GLN A 97 -20.80 -10.84 5.91
CA GLN A 97 -22.18 -10.45 5.66
C GLN A 97 -23.03 -11.68 5.35
N TRP A 98 -23.96 -11.96 6.26
CA TRP A 98 -24.92 -13.04 6.10
C TRP A 98 -26.19 -12.55 5.37
N PRO A 99 -26.83 -13.40 4.56
CA PRO A 99 -28.09 -13.06 3.90
C PRO A 99 -29.18 -12.67 4.90
N SER A 100 -29.94 -11.61 4.61
CA SER A 100 -30.98 -11.09 5.50
C SER A 100 -32.18 -12.03 5.68
N LYS A 101 -32.44 -12.93 4.71
CA LYS A 101 -33.58 -13.85 4.78
C LYS A 101 -33.21 -15.12 5.54
N GLY A 102 -34.02 -15.51 6.53
CA GLY A 102 -33.74 -16.65 7.40
C GLY A 102 -33.52 -17.99 6.67
N TYR A 103 -34.29 -18.26 5.60
CA TYR A 103 -34.10 -19.48 4.80
C TYR A 103 -32.78 -19.47 4.03
N GLN A 104 -32.32 -18.30 3.56
CA GLN A 104 -31.04 -18.14 2.86
C GLN A 104 -29.87 -18.25 3.84
N ARG A 105 -30.03 -17.75 5.07
CA ARG A 105 -29.05 -17.92 6.14
C ARG A 105 -28.91 -19.39 6.54
N LEU A 106 -30.03 -20.11 6.67
CA LEU A 106 -30.01 -21.56 6.97
C LEU A 106 -29.36 -22.35 5.84
N TRP A 107 -29.72 -22.06 4.58
CA TRP A 107 -29.07 -22.65 3.41
C TRP A 107 -27.58 -22.29 3.31
N GLY A 108 -27.20 -21.05 3.63
CA GLY A 108 -25.81 -20.60 3.64
C GLY A 108 -24.99 -21.26 4.74
N MET A 109 -25.58 -21.56 5.89
CA MET A 109 -24.92 -22.30 6.96
C MET A 109 -24.70 -23.78 6.59
N LEU A 110 -25.61 -24.37 5.81
CA LEU A 110 -25.51 -25.76 5.34
C LEU A 110 -24.56 -25.92 4.13
N THR A 111 -24.52 -24.94 3.23
CA THR A 111 -23.76 -25.05 1.97
C THR A 111 -22.48 -24.22 1.92
N HIS A 112 -22.21 -23.43 2.96
CA HIS A 112 -21.14 -22.44 3.00
C HIS A 112 -21.11 -21.51 1.76
N ARG A 113 -22.27 -21.33 1.11
CA ARG A 113 -22.43 -20.58 -0.14
C ARG A 113 -23.30 -19.35 0.12
N ASN A 114 -23.08 -18.26 -0.62
CA ASN A 114 -23.77 -16.97 -0.48
C ASN A 114 -23.44 -16.15 0.79
N VAL A 115 -22.23 -16.30 1.35
CA VAL A 115 -21.72 -15.40 2.39
C VAL A 115 -20.63 -14.52 1.78
N ILE A 116 -20.79 -13.20 1.87
CA ILE A 116 -19.72 -12.27 1.48
C ILE A 116 -18.75 -12.21 2.65
N LYS A 117 -17.50 -12.57 2.39
CA LYS A 117 -16.43 -12.57 3.38
C LYS A 117 -15.34 -11.60 2.94
N SER A 118 -14.73 -10.93 3.90
CA SER A 118 -13.50 -10.18 3.66
C SER A 118 -12.31 -11.12 3.47
N ASN A 119 -11.20 -10.57 3.00
CA ASN A 119 -9.90 -11.24 3.08
C ASN A 119 -9.53 -11.47 4.56
N ARG A 120 -8.51 -12.28 4.79
CA ARG A 120 -8.05 -12.54 6.15
C ARG A 120 -7.18 -11.40 6.66
N ALA A 121 -7.04 -11.28 7.98
CA ALA A 121 -6.21 -10.27 8.62
C ALA A 121 -4.74 -10.29 8.17
N GLU A 122 -4.23 -11.45 7.74
CA GLU A 122 -2.88 -11.61 7.21
C GLU A 122 -2.63 -10.76 5.96
N THR A 123 -3.67 -10.41 5.19
CA THR A 123 -3.54 -9.53 4.02
C THR A 123 -2.99 -8.14 4.42
N VAL A 124 -3.26 -7.65 5.63
CA VAL A 124 -2.78 -6.35 6.12
C VAL A 124 -1.25 -6.28 6.16
N ILE A 125 -0.60 -7.41 6.43
CA ILE A 125 0.86 -7.51 6.55
C ILE A 125 1.52 -8.05 5.28
N THR A 126 0.81 -8.02 4.15
CA THR A 126 1.34 -8.40 2.84
C THR A 126 1.51 -7.17 1.95
N PRO A 127 2.47 -7.16 1.01
CA PRO A 127 2.80 -5.98 0.22
C PRO A 127 1.80 -5.69 -0.92
N SER A 128 0.65 -6.36 -0.98
CA SER A 128 -0.33 -6.16 -2.07
C SER A 128 -1.31 -5.04 -1.73
N MET A 129 -1.62 -4.19 -2.72
CA MET A 129 -2.48 -3.01 -2.53
C MET A 129 -3.48 -2.83 -3.68
N ASN A 130 -4.03 -3.95 -4.17
CA ASN A 130 -5.04 -3.91 -5.23
C ASN A 130 -6.43 -3.60 -4.66
N VAL A 131 -7.31 -3.09 -5.51
CA VAL A 131 -8.71 -2.84 -5.15
C VAL A 131 -9.36 -4.16 -4.73
N GLY A 132 -9.90 -4.20 -3.50
CA GLY A 132 -10.54 -5.39 -2.93
C GLY A 132 -9.59 -6.32 -2.18
N GLU A 133 -8.27 -6.08 -2.19
CA GLU A 133 -7.28 -6.80 -1.39
C GLU A 133 -7.04 -6.11 -0.03
N CYS A 134 -8.11 -5.91 0.72
CA CYS A 134 -8.04 -5.38 2.09
C CYS A 134 -8.73 -6.31 3.08
N TRP A 135 -8.31 -6.24 4.33
CA TRP A 135 -9.01 -6.86 5.45
C TRP A 135 -10.03 -5.86 6.02
N CYS A 136 -11.25 -6.34 6.20
CA CYS A 136 -12.36 -5.59 6.76
C CYS A 136 -12.83 -6.29 8.03
N PHE A 137 -13.30 -5.51 9.00
CA PHE A 137 -13.93 -5.98 10.22
C PHE A 137 -15.37 -5.45 10.32
N ASN A 138 -16.18 -6.06 11.18
CA ASN A 138 -17.55 -5.61 11.41
C ASN A 138 -17.59 -4.40 12.34
N GLY A 139 -18.31 -3.34 11.94
CA GLY A 139 -18.53 -2.15 12.76
C GLY A 139 -17.60 -0.99 12.41
N THR A 140 -17.49 -0.02 13.33
CA THR A 140 -16.66 1.19 13.18
C THR A 140 -15.38 1.15 14.02
N GLU A 141 -15.30 0.21 14.95
CA GLU A 141 -14.18 0.03 15.87
C GLU A 141 -13.65 -1.40 15.71
N GLY A 142 -12.33 -1.52 15.61
CA GLY A 142 -11.65 -2.78 15.41
C GLY A 142 -10.20 -2.68 15.87
N GLN A 143 -9.59 -3.84 16.08
CA GLN A 143 -8.19 -3.92 16.50
C GLN A 143 -7.49 -5.02 15.72
N ILE A 144 -6.19 -4.82 15.47
CA ILE A 144 -5.31 -5.82 14.88
C ILE A 144 -4.06 -5.92 15.72
N ALA A 145 -3.70 -7.14 16.10
CA ALA A 145 -2.51 -7.42 16.87
C ALA A 145 -1.50 -8.14 15.97
N ILE A 146 -0.31 -7.54 15.85
CA ILE A 146 0.76 -8.03 14.96
C ILE A 146 1.97 -8.39 15.82
N ARG A 147 2.41 -9.63 15.74
CA ARG A 147 3.71 -10.06 16.23
C ARG A 147 4.76 -9.73 15.17
N LEU A 148 5.64 -8.79 15.50
CA LEU A 148 6.74 -8.40 14.63
C LEU A 148 7.72 -9.55 14.42
N SER A 149 8.48 -9.50 13.33
CA SER A 149 9.50 -10.50 13.01
C SER A 149 10.65 -10.54 14.03
N ARG A 150 10.91 -9.41 14.70
CA ARG A 150 11.95 -9.23 15.72
C ARG A 150 11.50 -8.21 16.77
N SER A 151 12.13 -8.24 17.94
CA SER A 151 12.00 -7.17 18.93
C SER A 151 12.70 -5.91 18.40
N ILE A 152 11.99 -4.79 18.36
CA ILE A 152 12.47 -3.52 17.83
C ILE A 152 11.98 -2.35 18.69
N VAL A 153 12.66 -1.21 18.55
CA VAL A 153 12.12 0.08 18.96
C VAL A 153 11.37 0.68 17.77
N VAL A 154 10.06 0.90 17.92
CA VAL A 154 9.22 1.44 16.84
C VAL A 154 9.55 2.93 16.65
N THR A 155 10.01 3.29 15.45
CA THR A 155 10.35 4.67 15.08
C THR A 155 9.32 5.28 14.12
N GLN A 156 8.77 4.44 13.24
CA GLN A 156 7.84 4.83 12.20
C GLN A 156 6.78 3.75 12.01
N VAL A 157 5.55 4.19 11.75
CA VAL A 157 4.46 3.32 11.30
C VAL A 157 3.90 3.86 9.99
N THR A 158 3.71 2.94 9.05
CA THR A 158 3.16 3.24 7.73
C THR A 158 1.79 2.62 7.61
N TYR A 159 0.82 3.43 7.20
CA TYR A 159 -0.52 2.98 6.84
C TYR A 159 -0.80 3.36 5.37
N SER A 160 -1.29 2.39 4.61
CA SER A 160 -1.55 2.54 3.18
C SER A 160 -2.99 2.13 2.86
N HIS A 161 -3.63 2.92 2.00
CA HIS A 161 -4.97 2.66 1.49
C HIS A 161 -5.04 3.04 0.01
N ILE A 162 -5.98 2.46 -0.73
CA ILE A 162 -6.21 2.83 -2.13
C ILE A 162 -6.56 4.31 -2.25
N SER A 163 -6.10 4.95 -3.34
CA SER A 163 -6.38 6.36 -3.61
C SER A 163 -7.86 6.57 -3.90
N LYS A 164 -8.34 7.79 -3.66
CA LYS A 164 -9.75 8.15 -3.89
C LYS A 164 -10.16 8.01 -5.36
N GLU A 165 -9.23 8.21 -6.27
CA GLU A 165 -9.46 8.09 -7.72
C GLU A 165 -9.69 6.65 -8.17
N MET A 166 -9.17 5.67 -7.42
CA MET A 166 -9.28 4.24 -7.72
C MET A 166 -10.41 3.55 -6.95
N ALA A 167 -11.04 4.22 -5.99
CA ALA A 167 -12.11 3.65 -5.17
C ALA A 167 -13.46 3.65 -5.92
N ILE A 168 -14.16 2.52 -5.91
CA ILE A 168 -15.50 2.37 -6.52
C ILE A 168 -16.57 3.04 -5.64
N ASP A 169 -16.44 2.86 -4.32
CA ASP A 169 -17.32 3.45 -3.31
C ASP A 169 -16.58 4.57 -2.54
N PRO A 170 -17.30 5.45 -1.81
CA PRO A 170 -16.65 6.45 -0.98
C PRO A 170 -15.62 5.81 -0.03
N VAL A 171 -14.45 6.43 0.11
CA VAL A 171 -13.35 6.02 1.01
C VAL A 171 -13.73 6.14 2.51
N SER A 172 -15.03 6.14 2.83
CA SER A 172 -15.54 6.21 4.20
C SER A 172 -15.26 4.97 5.02
N SER A 173 -14.84 3.86 4.40
CA SER A 173 -14.41 2.64 5.07
C SER A 173 -12.97 2.72 5.61
N ALA A 174 -12.17 3.70 5.16
CA ALA A 174 -10.82 3.87 5.68
C ALA A 174 -10.87 4.33 7.16
N PRO A 175 -10.04 3.76 8.04
CA PRO A 175 -9.91 4.21 9.42
C PRO A 175 -9.49 5.69 9.46
N LYS A 176 -10.20 6.48 10.25
CA LYS A 176 -9.90 7.92 10.42
C LYS A 176 -8.92 8.16 11.56
N GLU A 177 -9.09 7.40 12.63
CA GLU A 177 -8.35 7.51 13.88
C GLU A 177 -7.96 6.09 14.30
N PHE A 178 -6.73 5.92 14.78
CA PHE A 178 -6.25 4.67 15.34
C PHE A 178 -5.21 4.98 16.43
N GLU A 179 -5.02 4.01 17.30
CA GLU A 179 -4.06 4.06 18.40
C GLU A 179 -3.07 2.91 18.24
N LEU A 180 -1.82 3.15 18.64
CA LEU A 180 -0.77 2.13 18.60
C LEU A 180 -0.34 1.76 20.02
N TRP A 181 -0.40 0.46 20.29
CA TRP A 181 -0.05 -0.13 21.56
C TRP A 181 1.12 -1.11 21.38
N GLY A 182 2.10 -1.03 22.27
CA GLY A 182 3.23 -1.94 22.34
C GLY A 182 3.06 -2.92 23.50
N VAL A 183 3.40 -4.18 23.28
CA VAL A 183 3.54 -5.18 24.35
C VAL A 183 5.00 -5.57 24.42
N VAL A 184 5.64 -5.27 25.55
CA VAL A 184 7.00 -5.73 25.84
C VAL A 184 6.87 -7.02 26.66
N ASP A 185 7.29 -8.15 26.08
CA ASP A 185 7.41 -9.37 26.87
C ASP A 185 8.65 -9.21 27.75
N GLN A 186 8.46 -8.88 29.04
CA GLN A 186 9.53 -8.87 30.02
C GLN A 186 9.93 -10.32 30.30
N SER A 187 10.78 -10.89 29.46
CA SER A 187 11.51 -12.12 29.78
C SER A 187 12.77 -11.74 30.57
N GLU A 188 12.59 -11.31 31.82
CA GLU A 188 13.67 -11.43 32.80
C GLU A 188 13.84 -12.90 33.16
N GLY A 189 14.96 -13.49 32.75
CA GLY A 189 15.51 -14.70 33.34
C GLY A 189 15.01 -16.03 32.78
N ASP A 190 15.98 -16.80 32.32
CA ASP A 190 15.97 -18.23 32.03
C ASP A 190 15.42 -18.70 30.68
N GLY A 191 16.32 -19.37 29.95
CA GLY A 191 16.16 -19.83 28.58
C GLY A 191 14.92 -20.68 28.38
N ALA A 192 13.90 -20.10 27.76
CA ALA A 192 12.78 -20.82 27.18
C ALA A 192 12.93 -20.80 25.67
N ALA A 193 12.98 -22.00 25.09
CA ALA A 193 13.14 -22.26 23.68
C ALA A 193 12.11 -21.50 22.83
N ILE A 194 12.56 -21.10 21.65
CA ILE A 194 11.77 -20.55 20.55
C ILE A 194 10.74 -21.61 20.16
N ASP A 195 9.46 -21.40 20.49
CA ASP A 195 8.36 -22.26 20.05
C ASP A 195 8.11 -21.99 18.56
N GLU A 196 8.82 -22.73 17.72
CA GLU A 196 8.53 -22.81 16.30
C GLU A 196 7.21 -23.57 16.11
N GLY A 197 6.21 -22.85 15.59
CA GLY A 197 5.10 -23.41 14.81
C GLY A 197 4.30 -24.51 15.50
N LYS A 198 3.21 -24.13 16.18
CA LYS A 198 2.16 -25.09 16.49
C LYS A 198 0.82 -24.62 15.96
N ASP A 199 0.52 -25.18 14.79
CA ASP A 199 -0.82 -25.25 14.23
C ASP A 199 -1.78 -25.83 15.28
N ASP A 200 -3.00 -25.28 15.33
CA ASP A 200 -4.12 -25.60 16.23
C ASP A 200 -4.55 -27.09 16.18
N SER A 201 -3.70 -27.98 16.70
CA SER A 201 -4.08 -29.34 17.09
C SER A 201 -3.52 -29.59 18.48
N GLY A 202 -4.43 -29.58 19.46
CA GLY A 202 -4.10 -29.80 20.86
C GLY A 202 -3.32 -31.09 21.03
N SER A 203 -2.08 -30.97 21.47
CA SER A 203 -1.28 -32.11 21.92
C SER A 203 -1.23 -32.09 23.45
N ASP A 204 -1.97 -33.00 24.07
CA ASP A 204 -1.84 -33.30 25.48
C ASP A 204 -0.47 -33.94 25.73
N ILE A 205 0.39 -33.28 26.51
CA ILE A 205 1.63 -33.90 27.00
C ILE A 205 1.31 -34.56 28.34
N ILE A 206 1.34 -35.89 28.35
CA ILE A 206 1.17 -36.73 29.54
C ILE A 206 2.49 -36.71 30.31
N ASN A 207 2.47 -36.29 31.58
CA ASN A 207 3.61 -36.54 32.48
C ASN A 207 3.55 -37.97 33.03
N ASP A 208 4.70 -38.50 33.48
CA ASP A 208 4.87 -39.88 33.96
C ASP A 208 4.13 -40.18 35.29
N GLN A 209 3.22 -39.31 35.72
CA GLN A 209 2.34 -39.47 36.88
C GLN A 209 0.85 -39.28 36.56
N GLY A 210 0.47 -39.23 35.27
CA GLY A 210 -0.94 -39.26 34.85
C GLY A 210 -1.78 -38.05 35.28
N GLN A 211 -1.16 -36.91 35.59
CA GLN A 211 -1.88 -35.67 35.90
C GLN A 211 -1.89 -34.70 34.72
N PHE A 212 -3.09 -34.34 34.26
CA PHE A 212 -3.32 -33.27 33.30
C PHE A 212 -3.01 -31.91 33.95
N SER A 213 -1.81 -31.37 33.74
CA SER A 213 -1.52 -29.98 34.09
C SER A 213 -1.82 -29.07 32.89
N LYS A 214 -2.96 -28.38 32.92
CA LYS A 214 -3.26 -27.29 32.00
C LYS A 214 -2.29 -26.13 32.30
N ILE A 215 -1.21 -25.99 31.53
CA ILE A 215 -0.35 -24.81 31.60
C ILE A 215 -1.12 -23.65 30.98
N GLN A 216 -2.00 -23.04 31.75
CA GLN A 216 -2.64 -21.79 31.39
C GLN A 216 -1.64 -20.69 31.76
N SER A 217 -0.74 -20.36 30.82
CA SER A 217 0.13 -19.18 30.93
C SER A 217 -0.74 -17.93 30.84
N THR A 218 -1.42 -17.59 31.92
CA THR A 218 -2.10 -16.31 32.09
C THR A 218 -1.05 -15.26 32.45
N ARG A 219 -0.13 -14.95 31.53
CA ARG A 219 0.67 -13.74 31.66
C ARG A 219 -0.20 -12.58 31.23
N LYS A 220 -0.54 -11.72 32.19
CA LYS A 220 -1.25 -10.47 31.96
C LYS A 220 -0.26 -9.53 31.28
N HIS A 221 -0.25 -9.56 29.95
CA HIS A 221 0.54 -8.62 29.16
C HIS A 221 -0.04 -7.22 29.36
N GLU A 222 0.72 -6.34 29.98
CA GLU A 222 0.36 -4.93 30.12
C GLU A 222 0.66 -4.24 28.79
N PHE A 223 -0.35 -3.57 28.22
CA PHE A 223 -0.21 -2.82 26.98
C PHE A 223 0.27 -1.41 27.32
N GLU A 224 1.39 -1.02 26.73
CA GLU A 224 1.91 0.34 26.84
C GLU A 224 1.51 1.14 25.60
N PHE A 225 0.94 2.33 25.83
CA PHE A 225 0.60 3.24 24.73
C PHE A 225 1.88 3.88 24.19
N LEU A 226 2.15 3.74 22.89
CA LEU A 226 3.33 4.30 22.25
C LEU A 226 3.07 5.77 21.91
N LYS A 227 3.80 6.70 22.51
CA LYS A 227 3.59 8.15 22.35
C LYS A 227 4.53 8.83 21.35
N ASP A 228 5.66 8.21 21.01
CA ASP A 228 6.79 8.88 20.37
C ASP A 228 7.21 8.21 19.04
N PHE A 229 6.30 8.12 18.08
CA PHE A 229 6.62 7.63 16.73
C PHE A 229 6.10 8.56 15.64
N ASN A 230 6.82 8.60 14.50
CA ASN A 230 6.38 9.34 13.34
C ASN A 230 5.34 8.51 12.58
N PHE A 231 4.15 9.06 12.40
CA PHE A 231 3.12 8.41 11.60
C PHE A 231 3.18 8.89 10.15
N PHE A 232 3.34 7.96 9.21
CA PHE A 232 3.34 8.25 7.78
C PHE A 232 2.07 7.68 7.14
N LEU A 233 1.21 8.59 6.69
CA LEU A 233 0.11 8.26 5.78
C LEU A 233 0.68 8.26 4.37
N GLY A 234 0.63 7.12 3.69
CA GLY A 234 0.83 7.10 2.24
C GLY A 234 -0.06 8.15 1.59
N LYS A 235 0.47 8.96 0.67
CA LYS A 235 -0.27 10.06 0.04
C LYS A 235 -1.60 9.53 -0.56
N TYR A 236 -2.71 10.12 -0.11
CA TYR A 236 -4.05 9.93 -0.66
C TYR A 236 -4.29 10.73 -1.93
#